data_AF-A0ABD5L3E0-F1
#
_entry.id   AF-A0ABD5L3E0-F1
#
_cell.length_a   1.000
_cell.length_b   1.000
_cell.length_c   1.000
_cell.angle_alpha   90.00
_cell.angle_beta   90.00
_cell.angle_gamma   90.00
#
_symmetry.space_group_name_H-M   'P 1'
#
loop_
_entity.id
_entity.type
_entity.pdbx_description
1 polymer ?
#
loop_
_entity_poly.entity_id
_entity_poly.type
_entity_poly.pdbx_seq_one_letter_code
_entity_poly.pdbx_strand_id
1 'polypeptide(L)'
;MEHKVNIVKAINIIDENSKVLYGIFGMIDSSGYFPPCDFLNEFLFHGSDPCDQDYRMGEWKPFILTKQEYEGVKKWWYELHPEAIESSLDCKCWCDWVQKILSQ
;
A
#
# COMPACT_ATOMS: atom_id res chain seq x y z
N MET A 1 7.82 -11.28 -18.52
CA MET A 1 6.34 -11.31 -18.39
C MET A 1 5.91 -11.30 -16.93
N GLU A 2 6.65 -11.96 -16.04
CA GLU A 2 6.37 -12.02 -14.59
C GLU A 2 6.29 -10.65 -13.90
N HIS A 3 7.16 -9.70 -14.27
CA HIS A 3 7.16 -8.37 -13.64
C HIS A 3 5.87 -7.57 -13.78
N LYS A 4 5.17 -7.69 -14.91
CA LYS A 4 3.91 -6.97 -15.11
C LYS A 4 2.78 -7.55 -14.26
N VAL A 5 2.88 -8.81 -13.86
CA VAL A 5 1.84 -9.49 -13.08
C VAL A 5 1.79 -8.95 -11.66
N ASN A 6 2.95 -8.77 -11.01
CA ASN A 6 2.99 -8.28 -9.63
C ASN A 6 2.59 -6.81 -9.51
N ILE A 7 2.92 -5.97 -10.50
CA ILE A 7 2.46 -4.57 -10.55
C ILE A 7 0.93 -4.51 -10.56
N VAL A 8 0.29 -5.21 -11.51
CA VAL A 8 -1.18 -5.20 -11.63
C VAL A 8 -1.85 -5.78 -10.38
N LYS A 9 -1.29 -6.84 -9.80
CA LYS A 9 -1.81 -7.40 -8.55
C LYS A 9 -1.74 -6.40 -7.39
N ALA A 10 -0.60 -5.75 -7.19
CA ALA A 10 -0.45 -4.75 -6.13
C ALA A 10 -1.39 -3.57 -6.35
N ILE A 11 -1.52 -3.07 -7.59
CA ILE A 11 -2.46 -2.01 -7.93
C ILE A 11 -3.89 -2.41 -7.55
N ASN A 12 -4.34 -3.60 -7.94
CA ASN A 12 -5.69 -4.05 -7.62
C ASN A 12 -5.93 -4.16 -6.11
N ILE A 13 -4.98 -4.74 -5.36
CA ILE A 13 -5.07 -4.84 -3.90
C ILE A 13 -5.16 -3.45 -3.26
N ILE A 14 -4.30 -2.51 -3.68
CA ILE A 14 -4.27 -1.14 -3.15
C ILE A 14 -5.54 -0.38 -3.50
N ASP A 15 -6.01 -0.47 -4.74
CA ASP A 15 -7.21 0.21 -5.25
C ASP A 15 -8.50 -0.34 -4.65
N GLU A 16 -8.58 -1.65 -4.42
CA GLU A 16 -9.69 -2.25 -3.68
C GLU A 16 -9.64 -1.83 -2.20
N ASN A 17 -8.46 -1.88 -1.59
CA ASN A 17 -8.28 -1.49 -0.19
C ASN A 17 -8.67 -0.03 0.06
N SER A 18 -8.32 0.90 -0.84
CA SER A 18 -8.65 2.32 -0.69
C SER A 18 -10.15 2.62 -0.75
N LYS A 19 -10.95 1.70 -1.30
CA LYS A 19 -12.41 1.83 -1.43
C LYS A 19 -13.18 1.16 -0.30
N VAL A 20 -12.55 0.26 0.45
CA VAL A 20 -13.19 -0.41 1.58
C VAL A 20 -13.26 0.54 2.78
N LEU A 21 -14.40 0.54 3.47
CA LEU A 21 -14.55 1.30 4.71
C LEU A 21 -13.52 0.83 5.74
N TYR A 22 -12.65 1.74 6.19
CA TYR A 22 -11.51 1.49 7.09
C TYR A 22 -10.30 0.80 6.47
N GLY A 23 -10.28 0.57 5.15
CA GLY A 23 -9.08 0.08 4.48
C GLY A 23 -7.91 1.05 4.66
N ILE A 24 -6.74 0.52 5.01
CA ILE A 24 -5.58 1.34 5.36
C ILE A 24 -5.16 2.30 4.24
N PHE A 25 -5.29 1.90 2.97
CA PHE A 25 -4.98 2.75 1.82
C PHE A 25 -5.97 3.90 1.62
N GLY A 26 -7.19 3.82 2.15
CA GLY A 26 -8.10 4.98 2.18
C GLY A 26 -7.62 6.06 3.16
N MET A 27 -6.99 5.63 4.26
CA MET A 27 -6.35 6.55 5.23
C MET A 27 -5.04 7.11 4.68
N ILE A 28 -4.24 6.28 4.00
CA ILE A 28 -3.00 6.70 3.34
C ILE A 28 -3.28 7.74 2.27
N ASP A 29 -4.28 7.51 1.40
CA ASP A 29 -4.76 8.48 0.40
C ASP A 29 -5.01 9.86 1.05
N SER A 30 -5.81 9.86 2.11
CA SER A 30 -6.20 11.08 2.83
C SER A 30 -5.02 11.79 3.52
N SER A 31 -3.93 11.09 3.81
CA SER A 31 -2.74 11.65 4.47
C SER A 31 -1.77 12.39 3.53
N GLY A 32 -1.90 12.22 2.21
CA GLY A 32 -0.97 12.78 1.23
C GLY A 32 0.42 12.11 1.22
N TYR A 33 0.53 10.89 1.75
CA TYR A 33 1.77 10.13 1.75
C TYR A 33 1.65 8.83 0.95
N PHE A 34 2.80 8.28 0.57
CA PHE A 34 2.91 6.93 0.00
C PHE A 34 4.02 6.15 0.72
N PRO A 35 3.83 4.86 1.05
CA PRO A 35 4.84 4.08 1.76
C PRO A 35 6.06 3.81 0.87
N PRO A 36 7.28 3.84 1.43
CA PRO A 36 8.47 3.31 0.76
C PRO A 36 8.33 1.84 0.36
N CYS A 37 9.13 1.40 -0.61
CA CYS A 37 9.09 0.03 -1.16
C CYS A 37 9.13 -1.07 -0.09
N ASP A 38 10.00 -0.96 0.91
CA ASP A 38 10.13 -1.98 1.95
C ASP A 38 8.85 -2.07 2.79
N PHE A 39 8.19 -0.93 3.07
CA PHE A 39 6.96 -0.89 3.87
C PHE A 39 5.77 -1.42 3.06
N LEU A 40 5.68 -1.06 1.78
CA LEU A 40 4.66 -1.63 0.89
C LEU A 40 4.84 -3.16 0.76
N ASN A 41 6.09 -3.63 0.71
CA ASN A 41 6.38 -5.06 0.66
C ASN A 41 6.01 -5.78 1.97
N GLU A 42 6.17 -5.16 3.14
CA GLU A 42 5.67 -5.72 4.40
C GLU A 42 4.14 -5.93 4.35
N PHE A 43 3.39 -4.95 3.85
CA PHE A 43 1.94 -5.06 3.66
C PHE A 43 1.57 -6.19 2.68
N LEU A 44 2.15 -6.20 1.47
CA LEU A 44 1.84 -7.19 0.44
C LEU A 44 2.26 -8.62 0.84
N PHE A 45 3.33 -8.74 1.63
CA PHE A 45 3.79 -10.00 2.19
C PHE A 45 2.91 -10.51 3.34
N HIS A 46 2.23 -9.62 4.07
CA HIS A 46 1.30 -10.04 5.11
C HIS A 46 0.13 -10.86 4.55
N GLY A 47 -0.33 -10.54 3.33
CA GLY A 47 -1.38 -11.32 2.65
C GLY A 47 -2.82 -10.92 3.04
N SER A 48 -2.97 -9.90 3.88
CA SER A 48 -4.26 -9.36 4.30
C SER A 48 -4.07 -7.90 4.75
N ASP A 49 -5.16 -7.13 4.77
CA ASP A 49 -5.13 -5.79 5.36
C ASP A 49 -5.22 -5.90 6.89
N PRO A 50 -4.20 -5.45 7.65
CA PRO A 50 -4.25 -5.46 9.12
C PRO A 50 -5.37 -4.59 9.71
N CYS A 51 -5.94 -3.68 8.91
CA CYS A 51 -7.06 -2.83 9.29
C CYS A 51 -8.43 -3.38 8.84
N ASP A 52 -8.49 -4.54 8.17
CA ASP A 52 -9.75 -5.16 7.75
C ASP A 52 -10.47 -5.81 8.95
N GLN A 53 -11.20 -4.98 9.69
CA GLN A 53 -11.92 -5.38 10.89
C GLN A 53 -13.28 -6.05 10.61
N ASP A 54 -13.78 -5.94 9.38
CA ASP A 54 -15.10 -6.43 9.00
C ASP A 54 -15.07 -7.48 7.88
N TYR A 55 -13.88 -8.00 7.56
CA TYR A 55 -13.62 -9.04 6.56
C TYR A 55 -14.13 -8.67 5.16
N ARG A 56 -14.14 -7.37 4.85
CA ARG A 56 -14.59 -6.88 3.54
C ARG A 56 -13.51 -6.98 2.48
N MET A 57 -12.27 -7.16 2.90
CA MET A 57 -11.17 -7.43 2.00
C MET A 57 -10.84 -8.92 2.01
N GLY A 58 -10.78 -9.52 0.82
CA GLY A 58 -10.28 -10.89 0.71
C GLY A 58 -8.79 -10.96 1.03
N GLU A 59 -8.35 -12.05 1.66
CA GLU A 59 -6.93 -12.38 1.74
C GLU A 59 -6.35 -12.57 0.32
N TRP A 60 -5.08 -12.22 0.14
CA TRP A 60 -4.33 -12.48 -1.08
C TRP A 60 -3.12 -13.36 -0.80
N LYS A 61 -2.60 -13.99 -1.86
CA LYS A 61 -1.36 -14.75 -1.76
C LYS A 61 -0.20 -13.78 -1.50
N PRO A 62 0.59 -13.94 -0.41
CA PRO A 62 1.76 -13.12 -0.12
C PRO A 62 2.76 -13.00 -1.27
N PHE A 63 3.27 -11.79 -1.47
CA PHE A 63 4.32 -11.50 -2.46
C PHE A 63 5.06 -10.21 -2.11
N ILE A 64 6.21 -10.01 -2.75
CA ILE A 64 6.97 -8.76 -2.70
C ILE A 64 7.19 -8.22 -4.10
N LEU A 65 7.33 -6.91 -4.18
CA LEU A 65 7.72 -6.17 -5.37
C LEU A 65 9.24 -6.01 -5.39
N THR A 66 9.83 -6.20 -6.57
CA THR A 66 11.14 -5.67 -6.90
C THR A 66 11.08 -4.13 -6.97
N LYS A 67 12.24 -3.46 -6.90
CA LYS A 67 12.30 -1.99 -7.05
C LYS A 67 11.65 -1.50 -8.34
N GLN A 68 11.82 -2.22 -9.45
CA GLN A 68 11.22 -1.85 -10.74
C GLN A 68 9.69 -1.98 -10.73
N GLU A 69 9.16 -3.01 -10.07
CA GLU A 69 7.72 -3.20 -9.94
C GLU A 69 7.11 -2.15 -9.00
N TYR A 70 7.79 -1.84 -7.90
CA TYR A 70 7.41 -0.77 -6.99
C TYR A 70 7.31 0.58 -7.71
N GLU A 71 8.30 0.96 -8.51
CA GLU A 71 8.23 2.21 -9.30
C GLU A 71 7.03 2.22 -10.26
N GLY A 72 6.62 1.06 -10.77
CA GLY A 72 5.39 0.93 -11.56
C GLY A 72 4.12 1.21 -10.75
N VAL A 73 4.03 0.65 -9.53
CA VAL A 73 2.89 0.88 -8.62
C VAL A 73 2.87 2.33 -8.13
N LYS A 74 4.01 2.86 -7.71
CA LYS A 74 4.17 4.25 -7.27
C LYS A 74 3.79 5.24 -8.36
N LYS A 75 4.21 4.99 -9.61
CA LYS A 75 3.82 5.84 -10.74
C LYS A 75 2.29 5.86 -10.89
N TRP A 76 1.64 4.70 -10.84
CA TRP A 76 0.18 4.62 -10.89
C TRP A 76 -0.48 5.39 -9.73
N TRP A 77 0.04 5.25 -8.50
CA TRP A 77 -0.46 6.00 -7.35
C TRP A 77 -0.38 7.52 -7.59
N TYR A 78 0.77 8.02 -8.05
CA TYR A 78 0.94 9.46 -8.30
C TYR A 78 0.11 10.01 -9.47
N GLU A 79 -0.28 9.17 -10.44
CA GLU A 79 -1.22 9.59 -11.50
C GLU A 79 -2.61 9.89 -10.92
N LEU A 80 -3.00 9.22 -9.83
CA LEU A 80 -4.27 9.42 -9.12
C LEU A 80 -4.13 10.43 -7.97
N HIS A 81 -2.95 10.55 -7.38
CA HIS A 81 -2.63 11.34 -6.19
C HIS A 81 -1.40 12.22 -6.42
N PRO A 82 -1.48 13.28 -7.25
CA PRO A 82 -0.29 14.02 -7.71
C PRO A 82 0.51 14.71 -6.59
N GLU A 83 -0.14 15.02 -5.47
CA GLU A 83 0.46 15.68 -4.31
C GLU A 83 1.05 14.69 -3.29
N ALA A 84 0.89 13.37 -3.52
CA ALA A 84 1.39 12.36 -2.59
C ALA A 84 2.92 12.34 -2.52
N ILE A 85 3.45 12.18 -1.32
CA ILE A 85 4.90 12.14 -1.08
C ILE A 85 5.30 10.77 -0.53
N GLU A 86 6.24 10.11 -1.22
CA GLU A 86 6.93 8.94 -0.68
C GLU A 86 7.74 9.36 0.55
N SER A 87 7.39 8.79 1.70
CA SER A 87 8.07 9.12 2.95
C SER A 87 7.98 7.99 3.94
N SER A 88 9.10 7.64 4.58
CA SER A 88 9.11 6.73 5.71
C SER A 88 8.61 7.38 7.00
N LEU A 89 8.34 8.69 7.01
CA LEU A 89 7.95 9.45 8.22
C LEU A 89 8.87 9.16 9.42
N ASP A 90 10.16 8.93 9.19
CA ASP A 90 11.16 8.52 10.19
C ASP A 90 10.89 7.18 10.90
N CYS A 91 9.90 6.41 10.42
CA CYS A 91 9.61 5.05 10.89
C CYS A 91 10.58 4.03 10.30
N LYS A 92 10.60 2.82 10.87
CA LYS A 92 11.50 1.73 10.47
C LYS A 92 10.79 0.52 9.86
N CYS A 93 9.48 0.43 10.02
CA CYS A 93 8.65 -0.68 9.52
C CYS A 93 7.25 -0.18 9.18
N TRP A 94 6.48 -1.01 8.48
CA TRP A 94 5.10 -0.74 8.09
C TRP A 94 4.19 -0.47 9.29
N CYS A 95 4.29 -1.27 10.35
CA CYS A 95 3.41 -1.13 11.51
C CYS A 95 3.52 0.25 12.16
N ASP A 96 4.74 0.71 12.44
CA ASP A 96 4.97 2.04 13.04
C ASP A 96 4.53 3.16 12.09
N TRP A 97 4.79 2.99 10.78
CA TRP A 97 4.40 3.95 9.77
C TRP A 97 2.89 4.11 9.68
N VAL A 98 2.14 3.00 9.61
CA VAL A 98 0.67 2.99 9.63
C VAL A 98 0.13 3.64 10.89
N GLN A 99 0.67 3.32 12.07
CA GLN A 99 0.24 3.98 13.30
C GLN A 99 0.44 5.50 13.24
N LYS A 100 1.57 5.95 12.66
CA LYS A 100 1.84 7.37 12.47
C LYS A 100 0.86 8.03 11.51
N ILE A 101 0.48 7.38 10.41
CA ILE A 101 -0.57 7.83 9.48
C ILE A 101 -1.92 7.95 10.20
N LEU A 102 -2.32 6.94 10.97
CA LEU A 102 -3.60 6.91 11.68
C LEU A 102 -3.70 7.91 12.84
N SER A 103 -2.56 8.41 13.33
CA SER A 103 -2.48 9.37 14.43
C SER A 103 -2.44 10.84 14.01
N GLN A 104 -2.54 11.14 12.71
CA GLN A 104 -2.51 12.52 12.19
C GLN A 104 -3.82 13.28 12.43
#